data_AF-A0A2K5LVF3-F1
#
_entry.id   AF-A0A2K5LVF3-F1
#
_cell.length_a   1.000
_cell.length_b   1.000
_cell.length_c   1.000
_cell.angle_alpha   90.00
_cell.angle_beta   90.00
_cell.angle_gamma   90.00
#
_symmetry.space_group_name_H-M   'P 1'
#
loop_
_entity.id
_entity.type
_entity.pdbx_description
1 polymer ?
#
loop_
_entity_poly.entity_id
_entity_poly.type
_entity_poly.pdbx_seq_one_letter_code
_entity_poly.pdbx_strand_id
1 'polypeptide(L)'
;MSFRDLRNFTEMMRALGYPRHISMENFRTPNFGLVSEVLLWLVKRYEPQTDIPPDVDTEQDRVFFIKAIAQFMATKAHIKLNTKKLYQADGYAVKELLKITSVLYNAMKTKGMEGSEIVEEDVNKFKFDLGSKIADLKAARQLASEITSKGASLYDLLGMEVELRTQVQKTKDLLNNVASDEANLEAKIEKRKLELERNRKRLETLQSVRPCFMDEYEKTEEELQKQYDIYLEKFQNLTYLEQQLEEHHRMEQERFEEAKNTLCLIQNKLKEEEKRLLKSGSNDDLDIDIQEDDESDSDLEERRLPKPRTAMEVLMQGRPGKRIVGTMQGGDSDDNVSPLLPSAVLCALGLAVIDGSG
;
A
#
# COMPACT_ATOMS: atom_id res chain seq x y z
N MET A 1 36.92 51.52 61.68
CA MET A 1 35.64 51.35 62.41
C MET A 1 35.34 52.64 63.18
N SER A 2 34.07 53.08 63.32
CA SER A 2 33.76 54.21 64.23
C SER A 2 33.69 53.71 65.67
N PHE A 3 34.30 54.43 66.63
CA PHE A 3 34.20 54.12 68.06
C PHE A 3 32.75 53.97 68.54
N ARG A 4 31.83 54.70 67.90
CA ARG A 4 30.39 54.64 68.16
C ARG A 4 29.79 53.27 67.82
N ASP A 5 30.21 52.65 66.72
CA ASP A 5 29.69 51.36 66.27
C ASP A 5 30.04 50.26 67.28
N LEU A 6 31.24 50.29 67.87
CA LEU A 6 31.71 49.23 68.77
C LEU A 6 30.99 49.31 70.10
N ARG A 7 30.88 50.53 70.63
CA ARG A 7 30.14 50.80 71.84
C ARG A 7 28.68 50.35 71.71
N ASN A 8 28.01 50.77 70.64
CA ASN A 8 26.63 50.36 70.36
C ASN A 8 26.52 48.83 70.29
N PHE A 9 27.42 48.18 69.56
CA PHE A 9 27.43 46.71 69.47
C PHE A 9 27.57 46.04 70.84
N THR A 10 28.51 46.48 71.67
CA THR A 10 28.71 45.91 73.02
C THR A 10 27.49 46.11 73.93
N GLU A 11 26.86 47.30 73.88
CA GLU A 11 25.65 47.61 74.66
C GLU A 11 24.46 46.74 74.20
N MET A 12 24.29 46.57 72.89
CA MET A 12 23.20 45.77 72.33
C MET A 12 23.37 44.27 72.59
N MET A 13 24.61 43.75 72.49
CA MET A 13 24.90 42.34 72.83
C MET A 13 24.64 42.05 74.31
N ARG A 14 24.99 42.99 75.20
CA ARG A 14 24.69 42.89 76.63
C ARG A 14 23.19 42.85 76.89
N ALA A 15 22.44 43.74 76.23
CA ALA A 15 20.99 43.80 76.37
C ALA A 15 20.29 42.53 75.82
N LEU A 16 20.82 41.93 74.76
CA LEU A 16 20.32 40.66 74.22
C LEU A 16 20.64 39.44 75.13
N GLY A 17 21.47 39.62 76.16
CA GLY A 17 21.82 38.58 77.12
C GLY A 17 23.01 37.71 76.70
N TYR A 18 23.93 38.23 75.89
CA TYR A 18 25.14 37.49 75.52
C TYR A 18 26.02 37.24 76.77
N PRO A 19 26.42 35.97 77.05
CA PRO A 19 27.00 35.60 78.34
C PRO A 19 28.45 36.08 78.55
N ARG A 20 29.21 36.31 77.48
CA ARG A 20 30.63 36.70 77.54
C ARG A 20 30.76 38.23 77.47
N HIS A 21 31.62 38.81 78.32
CA HIS A 21 31.89 40.24 78.27
C HIS A 21 32.71 40.60 77.02
N ILE A 22 32.16 41.44 76.15
CA ILE A 22 32.85 41.98 74.97
C ILE A 22 33.40 43.37 75.32
N SER A 23 34.72 43.55 75.20
CA SER A 23 35.39 44.84 75.41
C SER A 23 35.84 45.47 74.09
N MET A 24 36.16 46.77 74.15
CA MET A 24 36.67 47.52 73.00
C MET A 24 38.03 46.99 72.50
N GLU A 25 38.82 46.40 73.39
CA GLU A 25 40.17 45.91 73.07
C GLU A 25 40.14 44.62 72.25
N ASN A 26 39.07 43.84 72.34
CA ASN A 26 38.95 42.54 71.67
C ASN A 26 38.91 42.62 70.13
N PHE A 27 38.63 43.79 69.55
CA PHE A 27 38.58 44.01 68.10
C PHE A 27 39.70 44.94 67.59
N ARG A 28 40.67 45.29 68.46
CA ARG A 28 41.84 46.09 68.08
C ARG A 28 42.85 45.26 67.26
N THR A 29 42.87 43.95 67.50
CA THR A 29 43.57 42.94 66.71
C THR A 29 42.57 41.88 66.21
N PRO A 30 42.87 41.16 65.12
CA PRO A 30 42.00 40.10 64.62
C PRO A 30 41.74 39.02 65.67
N ASN A 31 40.46 38.81 66.03
CA ASN A 31 40.04 37.83 67.02
C ASN A 31 38.90 36.96 66.46
N PHE A 32 39.28 35.98 65.63
CA PHE A 32 38.30 35.12 64.95
C PHE A 32 37.50 34.27 65.92
N GLY A 33 38.12 33.77 67.00
CA GLY A 33 37.42 32.94 68.00
C GLY A 33 36.27 33.68 68.68
N LEU A 34 36.42 34.97 68.97
CA LEU A 34 35.33 35.78 69.49
C LEU A 34 34.24 36.03 68.43
N VAL A 35 34.63 36.30 67.18
CA VAL A 35 33.68 36.56 66.09
C VAL A 35 32.86 35.31 65.77
N SER A 36 33.46 34.12 65.73
CA SER A 36 32.75 32.86 65.48
C SER A 36 31.77 32.53 66.60
N GLU A 37 32.20 32.68 67.86
CA GLU A 37 31.34 32.48 69.03
C GLU A 37 30.12 33.41 69.01
N VAL A 38 30.33 34.70 68.74
CA VAL A 38 29.28 35.70 68.63
C VAL A 38 28.33 35.39 67.47
N LEU A 39 28.85 35.06 66.29
CA LEU A 39 28.03 34.74 65.12
C LEU A 39 27.16 33.51 65.37
N LEU A 40 27.74 32.44 65.92
CA LEU A 40 27.00 31.23 66.24
C LEU A 40 25.90 31.52 67.27
N TRP A 41 26.21 32.31 68.29
CA TRP A 41 25.22 32.70 69.29
C TRP A 41 24.07 33.51 68.70
N LEU A 42 24.36 34.50 67.85
CA LEU A 42 23.35 35.32 67.18
C LEU A 42 22.45 34.49 66.26
N VAL A 43 23.02 33.55 65.52
CA VAL A 43 22.23 32.67 64.63
C VAL A 43 21.36 31.71 65.43
N LYS A 44 21.89 31.06 66.47
CA LYS A 44 21.08 30.20 67.37
C LYS A 44 19.97 30.97 68.08
N ARG A 45 20.17 32.28 68.34
CA ARG A 45 19.15 33.16 68.91
C ARG A 45 18.07 33.51 67.90
N TYR A 46 18.40 33.58 66.62
CA TYR A 46 17.45 33.80 65.53
C TYR A 46 16.64 32.53 65.22
N GLU A 47 17.28 31.37 65.14
CA GLU A 47 16.64 30.08 64.91
C GLU A 47 17.33 28.98 65.74
N PRO A 48 16.65 28.40 66.75
CA PRO A 48 17.28 27.43 67.65
C PRO A 48 17.70 26.09 67.01
N GLN A 49 17.12 25.73 65.87
CA GLN A 49 17.32 24.45 65.18
C GLN A 49 18.38 24.53 64.06
N THR A 50 19.15 25.61 63.98
CA THR A 50 20.15 25.75 62.91
C THR A 50 21.33 24.82 63.10
N ASP A 51 21.59 23.98 62.10
CA ASP A 51 22.74 23.10 62.00
C ASP A 51 23.93 23.81 61.33
N ILE A 52 24.72 24.52 62.13
CA ILE A 52 25.98 25.13 61.71
C ILE A 52 27.14 24.43 62.43
N PRO A 53 28.14 23.89 61.70
CA PRO A 53 29.30 23.28 62.31
C PRO A 53 30.03 24.27 63.23
N PRO A 54 30.28 23.91 64.51
CA PRO A 54 30.92 24.81 65.47
C PRO A 54 32.44 24.89 65.32
N ASP A 55 33.05 23.95 64.60
CA ASP A 55 34.50 23.80 64.52
C ASP A 55 35.12 24.88 63.63
N VAL A 56 36.15 25.56 64.14
CA VAL A 56 36.83 26.70 63.50
C VAL A 56 38.35 26.66 63.67
N ASP A 57 38.88 25.46 63.94
CA ASP A 57 40.29 25.26 64.27
C ASP A 57 41.20 25.44 63.05
N THR A 58 40.79 24.93 61.89
CA THR A 58 41.54 25.09 60.64
C THR A 58 41.08 26.29 59.83
N GLU A 59 41.95 26.81 58.96
CA GLU A 59 41.58 27.91 58.05
C GLU A 59 40.42 27.53 57.12
N GLN A 60 40.35 26.25 56.71
CA GLN A 60 39.27 25.73 55.86
C GLN A 60 37.93 25.74 56.61
N ASP A 61 37.92 25.29 57.86
CA ASP A 61 36.72 25.26 58.70
C ASP A 61 36.21 26.69 58.96
N ARG A 62 37.11 27.65 59.18
CA ARG A 62 36.73 29.07 59.32
C ARG A 62 36.06 29.62 58.07
N VAL A 63 36.58 29.28 56.89
CA VAL A 63 35.97 29.71 55.61
C VAL A 63 34.61 29.05 55.42
N PHE A 64 34.49 27.76 55.75
CA PHE A 64 33.22 27.04 55.68
C PHE A 64 32.18 27.64 56.63
N PHE A 65 32.55 27.85 57.90
CA PHE A 65 31.73 28.47 58.94
C PHE A 65 31.18 29.82 58.50
N ILE A 66 32.03 30.74 58.01
CA ILE A 66 31.60 32.07 57.57
C ILE A 66 30.66 31.99 56.37
N LYS A 67 30.90 31.07 55.42
CA LYS A 67 30.01 30.86 54.28
C LYS A 67 28.65 30.32 54.73
N ALA A 68 28.62 29.37 55.64
CA ALA A 68 27.38 28.79 56.18
C ALA A 68 26.53 29.87 56.88
N ILE A 69 27.15 30.67 57.76
CA ILE A 69 26.49 31.79 58.45
C ILE A 69 25.94 32.82 57.46
N ALA A 70 26.77 33.25 56.49
CA ALA A 70 26.35 34.25 55.51
C ALA A 70 25.22 33.75 54.60
N GLN A 71 25.27 32.49 54.17
CA GLN A 71 24.21 31.86 53.38
C GLN A 71 22.91 31.74 54.19
N PHE A 72 23.01 31.30 55.45
CA PHE A 72 21.86 31.19 56.35
C PHE A 72 21.19 32.55 56.55
N MET A 73 21.95 33.58 56.92
CA MET A 73 21.39 34.91 57.16
C MET A 73 20.83 35.56 55.89
N ALA A 74 21.41 35.30 54.72
CA ALA A 74 20.90 35.82 53.44
C ALA A 74 19.57 35.15 53.02
N THR A 75 19.41 33.86 53.29
CA THR A 75 18.24 33.08 52.86
C THR A 75 17.09 33.12 53.86
N LYS A 76 17.38 33.08 55.16
CA LYS A 76 16.37 32.99 56.23
C LYS A 76 16.02 34.36 56.80
N ALA A 77 17.01 35.20 57.05
CA ALA A 77 16.81 36.54 57.62
C ALA A 77 16.81 37.66 56.57
N HIS A 78 17.11 37.35 55.30
CA HIS A 78 17.32 38.31 54.23
C HIS A 78 18.39 39.39 54.53
N ILE A 79 19.37 39.06 55.38
CA ILE A 79 20.49 39.94 55.76
C ILE A 79 21.74 39.54 54.96
N LYS A 80 22.22 40.43 54.09
CA LYS A 80 23.45 40.23 53.34
C LYS A 80 24.68 40.66 54.16
N LEU A 81 25.52 39.68 54.49
CA LEU A 81 26.77 39.86 55.24
C LEU A 81 27.98 39.84 54.31
N ASN A 82 29.01 40.64 54.63
CA ASN A 82 30.29 40.60 53.94
C ASN A 82 31.23 39.58 54.59
N THR A 83 31.44 38.45 53.92
CA THR A 83 32.26 37.33 54.40
C THR A 83 33.73 37.69 54.62
N LYS A 84 34.30 38.58 53.80
CA LYS A 84 35.70 39.02 53.95
C LYS A 84 35.90 39.79 55.25
N LYS A 85 34.98 40.70 55.57
CA LYS A 85 35.04 41.51 56.81
C LYS A 85 34.82 40.66 58.05
N LEU A 86 33.91 39.67 57.99
CA LEU A 86 33.73 38.73 59.10
C LEU A 86 34.98 37.88 59.34
N TYR A 87 35.64 37.42 58.27
CA TYR A 87 36.86 36.62 58.38
C TYR A 87 38.08 37.43 58.88
N GLN A 88 38.19 38.71 58.52
CA GLN A 88 39.21 39.62 59.06
C GLN A 88 39.15 39.73 60.59
N ALA A 89 37.96 39.52 61.18
CA ALA A 89 37.72 39.43 62.62
C ALA A 89 38.26 40.60 63.46
N ASP A 90 38.38 41.78 62.85
CA ASP A 90 38.81 43.03 63.46
C ASP A 90 37.63 43.99 63.60
N GLY A 91 37.88 45.28 63.83
CA GLY A 91 36.83 46.29 63.92
C GLY A 91 35.90 46.39 62.68
N TYR A 92 36.28 45.88 61.50
CA TYR A 92 35.39 45.85 60.34
C TYR A 92 34.34 44.72 60.43
N ALA A 93 34.64 43.61 61.12
CA ALA A 93 33.69 42.53 61.37
C ALA A 93 32.48 43.02 62.17
N VAL A 94 32.70 43.94 63.11
CA VAL A 94 31.65 44.47 63.99
C VAL A 94 30.53 45.17 63.23
N LYS A 95 30.83 45.81 62.09
CA LYS A 95 29.79 46.41 61.24
C LYS A 95 28.86 45.37 60.63
N GLU A 96 29.38 44.18 60.35
CA GLU A 96 28.60 43.07 59.83
C GLU A 96 27.83 42.37 60.96
N LEU A 97 28.44 42.21 62.14
CA LEU A 97 27.77 41.70 63.36
C LEU A 97 26.57 42.57 63.74
N LEU A 98 26.74 43.89 63.72
CA LEU A 98 25.69 44.87 64.01
C LEU A 98 24.45 44.70 63.13
N LYS A 99 24.57 44.28 61.87
CA LYS A 99 23.40 44.06 61.01
C LYS A 99 22.45 43.03 61.61
N ILE A 100 23.00 41.95 62.16
CA ILE A 100 22.23 40.89 62.81
C ILE A 100 21.74 41.36 64.17
N THR A 101 22.65 41.92 64.98
CA THR A 101 22.36 42.40 66.33
C THR A 101 21.27 43.47 66.34
N SER A 102 21.27 44.40 65.39
CA SER A 102 20.24 45.44 65.28
C SER A 102 18.86 44.89 64.99
N VAL A 103 18.75 43.89 64.12
CA VAL A 103 17.45 43.24 63.85
C VAL A 103 16.92 42.55 65.10
N LEU A 104 17.76 41.76 65.78
CA LEU A 104 17.38 41.07 67.01
C LEU A 104 17.07 42.03 68.16
N TYR A 105 17.88 43.07 68.33
CA TYR A 105 17.70 44.06 69.41
C TYR A 105 16.45 44.91 69.18
N ASN A 106 16.16 45.31 67.95
CA ASN A 106 14.93 46.06 67.63
C ASN A 106 13.70 45.19 67.89
N ALA A 107 13.72 43.91 67.49
CA ALA A 107 12.63 42.96 67.78
C ALA A 107 12.45 42.71 69.29
N MET A 108 13.53 42.71 70.06
CA MET A 108 13.47 42.62 71.51
C MET A 108 12.90 43.90 72.13
N LYS A 109 13.32 45.07 71.66
CA LYS A 109 12.84 46.38 72.15
C LYS A 109 11.35 46.57 71.86
N THR A 110 10.84 46.11 70.72
CA THR A 110 9.40 46.15 70.42
C THR A 110 8.58 45.30 71.38
N LYS A 111 9.15 44.22 71.94
CA LYS A 111 8.49 43.38 72.94
C LYS A 111 8.61 43.93 74.38
N GLY A 112 9.56 44.84 74.62
CA GLY A 112 9.79 45.51 75.91
C GLY A 112 9.10 46.87 76.04
N MET A 113 8.31 47.30 75.06
CA MET A 113 7.64 48.61 75.03
C MET A 113 6.14 48.54 75.40
N GLU A 114 5.67 47.44 76.00
CA GLU A 114 4.29 47.30 76.52
C GLU A 114 4.11 47.85 77.95
N GLY A 115 5.08 48.58 78.49
CA GLY A 115 5.12 48.93 79.92
C GLY A 115 5.50 50.36 80.29
N SER A 116 5.28 51.37 79.44
CA SER A 116 5.32 52.78 79.88
C SER A 116 4.49 53.69 78.97
N GLU A 117 3.72 54.54 79.63
CA GLU A 117 2.63 55.37 79.13
C GLU A 117 3.05 56.47 78.13
N ILE A 118 2.17 56.65 77.13
CA ILE A 118 1.72 57.90 76.49
C ILE A 118 2.78 58.92 76.04
N VAL A 119 3.00 58.97 74.73
CA VAL A 119 2.99 60.24 73.98
C VAL A 119 2.16 60.02 72.71
N GLU A 120 0.98 60.63 72.65
CA GLU A 120 0.22 60.80 71.43
C GLU A 120 0.98 61.72 70.48
N GLU A 121 1.59 61.19 69.44
CA GLU A 121 1.89 61.95 68.23
C GLU A 121 1.84 61.03 67.01
N ASP A 122 0.88 61.34 66.14
CA ASP A 122 0.89 61.07 64.70
C ASP A 122 0.62 59.64 64.17
N VAL A 123 -0.44 58.99 64.66
CA VAL A 123 -0.95 57.72 64.09
C VAL A 123 -1.82 57.92 62.83
N ASN A 124 -2.21 59.16 62.48
CA ASN A 124 -3.13 59.42 61.36
C ASN A 124 -2.46 59.60 59.97
N LYS A 125 -1.14 59.43 59.85
CA LYS A 125 -0.44 59.49 58.54
C LYS A 125 -0.25 58.11 57.88
N PHE A 126 -0.72 57.03 58.52
CA PHE A 126 -0.59 55.64 58.03
C PHE A 126 -1.90 55.01 57.54
N LYS A 127 -2.93 55.81 57.24
CA LYS A 127 -4.11 55.38 56.45
C LYS A 127 -3.71 55.24 54.95
N PHE A 128 -2.80 54.34 54.60
CA PHE A 128 -3.07 52.98 54.15
C PHE A 128 -3.58 52.91 52.69
N ASP A 129 -2.66 53.13 51.75
CA ASP A 129 -2.70 52.68 50.34
C ASP A 129 -2.73 51.13 50.21
N LEU A 130 -3.34 50.42 51.17
CA LEU A 130 -3.43 48.96 51.10
C LEU A 130 -4.48 48.54 50.07
N GLY A 131 -5.55 49.31 49.88
CA GLY A 131 -6.57 49.01 48.88
C GLY A 131 -6.03 49.04 47.44
N SER A 132 -5.27 50.08 47.09
CA SER A 132 -4.60 50.22 45.78
C SER A 132 -3.51 49.16 45.60
N LYS A 133 -2.65 48.96 46.61
CA LYS A 133 -1.61 47.91 46.56
C LYS A 133 -2.19 46.50 46.50
N ILE A 134 -3.32 46.21 47.14
CA ILE A 134 -4.01 44.90 47.03
C ILE A 134 -4.52 44.69 45.61
N ALA A 135 -5.07 45.73 44.96
CA ALA A 135 -5.52 45.64 43.57
C ALA A 135 -4.34 45.34 42.64
N ASP A 136 -3.22 46.05 42.81
CA ASP A 136 -1.98 45.81 42.05
C ASP A 136 -1.43 44.39 42.30
N LEU A 137 -1.50 43.91 43.55
CA LEU A 137 -1.03 42.57 43.92
C LEU A 137 -1.94 41.46 43.34
N LYS A 138 -3.25 41.71 43.25
CA LYS A 138 -4.20 40.83 42.54
C LYS A 138 -3.95 40.82 41.03
N ALA A 139 -3.75 41.99 40.42
CA ALA A 139 -3.39 42.10 39.00
C ALA A 139 -2.05 41.40 38.70
N ALA A 140 -1.05 41.57 39.57
CA ALA A 140 0.24 40.89 39.45
C ALA A 140 0.10 39.36 39.55
N ARG A 141 -0.73 38.84 40.46
CA ARG A 141 -1.04 37.39 40.51
C ARG A 141 -1.75 36.90 39.26
N GLN A 142 -2.72 37.66 38.77
CA GLN A 142 -3.44 37.31 37.55
C GLN A 142 -2.49 37.24 36.35
N LEU A 143 -1.63 38.25 36.19
CA LEU A 143 -0.59 38.25 35.16
C LEU A 143 0.39 37.09 35.32
N ALA A 144 0.81 36.77 36.55
CA ALA A 144 1.68 35.61 36.80
C ALA A 144 1.01 34.28 36.39
N SER A 145 -0.29 34.14 36.64
CA SER A 145 -1.10 32.99 36.21
C SER A 145 -1.17 32.93 34.67
N GLU A 146 -1.43 34.05 34.01
CA GLU A 146 -1.46 34.15 32.55
C GLU A 146 -0.10 33.86 31.91
N ILE A 147 1.00 34.33 32.51
CA ILE A 147 2.36 34.01 32.04
C ILE A 147 2.59 32.50 32.09
N THR A 148 2.18 31.85 33.18
CA THR A 148 2.33 30.40 33.34
C THR A 148 1.48 29.64 32.32
N SER A 149 0.22 30.08 32.13
CA SER A 149 -0.69 29.49 31.15
C SER A 149 -0.18 29.66 29.71
N LYS A 150 0.21 30.88 29.32
CA LYS A 150 0.79 31.14 27.99
C LYS A 150 2.11 30.41 27.77
N GLY A 151 2.92 30.27 28.83
CA GLY A 151 4.16 29.49 28.80
C GLY A 151 3.91 28.02 28.48
N ALA A 152 2.90 27.40 29.11
CA ALA A 152 2.49 26.03 28.80
C ALA A 152 1.98 25.90 27.35
N SER A 153 1.09 26.78 26.90
CA SER A 153 0.60 26.75 25.52
C SER A 153 1.72 26.97 24.50
N LEU A 154 2.70 27.84 24.79
CA LEU A 154 3.85 28.06 23.92
C LEU A 154 4.75 26.83 23.84
N TYR A 155 4.97 26.14 24.98
CA TYR A 155 5.74 24.89 25.02
C TYR A 155 5.11 23.84 24.10
N ASP A 156 3.80 23.64 24.21
CA ASP A 156 3.07 22.66 23.38
C ASP A 156 3.12 23.05 21.89
N LEU A 157 2.88 24.32 21.55
CA LEU A 157 2.97 24.83 20.18
C LEU A 157 4.37 24.69 19.59
N LEU A 158 5.42 24.95 20.38
CA LEU A 158 6.80 24.79 19.93
C LEU A 158 7.15 23.32 19.70
N GLY A 159 6.61 22.41 20.53
CA GLY A 159 6.73 20.97 20.31
C GLY A 159 6.05 20.53 19.00
N MET A 160 4.84 21.03 18.75
CA MET A 160 4.10 20.74 17.50
C MET A 160 4.80 21.29 16.25
N GLU A 161 5.43 22.47 16.33
CA GLU A 161 6.15 23.08 15.21
C GLU A 161 7.26 22.16 14.66
N VAL A 162 7.96 21.42 15.52
CA VAL A 162 9.02 20.48 15.09
C VAL A 162 8.44 19.31 14.28
N GLU A 163 7.32 18.76 14.73
CA GLU A 163 6.63 17.67 14.01
C GLU A 163 6.06 18.19 12.67
N LEU A 164 5.42 19.36 12.67
CA LEU A 164 4.89 19.99 11.47
C LEU A 164 5.99 20.26 10.44
N ARG A 165 7.15 20.77 10.86
CA ARG A 165 8.31 20.94 9.96
C ARG A 165 8.77 19.62 9.36
N THR A 166 8.81 18.57 10.16
CA THR A 166 9.18 17.23 9.69
C THR A 166 8.17 16.71 8.66
N GLN A 167 6.88 16.91 8.90
CA GLN A 167 5.83 16.52 7.97
C GLN A 167 5.88 17.33 6.66
N VAL A 168 6.11 18.64 6.74
CA VAL A 168 6.32 19.50 5.56
C VAL A 168 7.52 19.04 4.75
N GLN A 169 8.64 18.71 5.41
CA GLN A 169 9.83 18.23 4.72
C GLN A 169 9.57 16.88 4.04
N LYS A 170 8.91 15.93 4.72
CA LYS A 170 8.50 14.65 4.12
C LYS A 170 7.64 14.88 2.87
N THR A 171 6.60 15.70 2.96
CA THR A 171 5.73 16.01 1.81
C THR A 171 6.51 16.65 0.66
N LYS A 172 7.49 17.51 0.96
CA LYS A 172 8.37 18.11 -0.04
C LYS A 172 9.25 17.07 -0.74
N ASP A 173 9.79 16.12 0.01
CA ASP A 173 10.59 15.02 -0.56
C ASP A 173 9.73 14.12 -1.45
N LEU A 174 8.51 13.79 -1.02
CA LEU A 174 7.55 13.07 -1.86
C LEU A 174 7.22 13.83 -3.15
N LEU A 175 7.00 15.14 -3.07
CA LEU A 175 6.72 15.98 -4.24
C LEU A 175 7.88 15.98 -5.24
N ASN A 176 9.13 16.04 -4.75
CA ASN A 176 10.30 15.95 -5.61
C ASN A 176 10.41 14.61 -6.33
N ASN A 177 10.03 13.51 -5.65
CA ASN A 177 10.01 12.19 -6.28
C ASN A 177 8.93 12.08 -7.35
N VAL A 178 7.74 12.67 -7.13
CA VAL A 178 6.66 12.70 -8.13
C VAL A 178 7.13 13.35 -9.43
N ALA A 179 7.87 14.45 -9.37
CA ALA A 179 8.39 15.11 -10.57
C ALA A 179 9.37 14.21 -11.36
N SER A 180 10.21 13.44 -10.66
CA SER A 180 11.10 12.45 -11.28
C SER A 180 10.31 11.29 -11.89
N ASP A 181 9.30 10.77 -11.18
CA ASP A 181 8.46 9.67 -11.65
C ASP A 181 7.63 10.08 -12.87
N GLU A 182 7.08 11.29 -12.88
CA GLU A 182 6.38 11.88 -14.02
C GLU A 182 7.29 11.96 -15.24
N ALA A 183 8.51 12.51 -15.10
CA ALA A 183 9.47 12.58 -16.20
C ALA A 183 9.86 11.19 -16.73
N ASN A 184 10.05 10.21 -15.83
CA ASN A 184 10.35 8.83 -16.20
C ASN A 184 9.19 8.15 -16.94
N LEU A 185 7.95 8.40 -16.51
CA LEU A 185 6.76 7.86 -17.17
C LEU A 185 6.55 8.50 -18.53
N GLU A 186 6.74 9.82 -18.66
CA GLU A 186 6.64 10.52 -19.95
C GLU A 186 7.67 9.98 -20.95
N ALA A 187 8.92 9.79 -20.53
CA ALA A 187 9.94 9.19 -21.38
C ALA A 187 9.58 7.75 -21.82
N LYS A 188 8.97 6.95 -20.94
CA LYS A 188 8.47 5.61 -21.29
C LYS A 188 7.31 5.68 -22.27
N ILE A 189 6.36 6.60 -22.07
CA ILE A 189 5.21 6.81 -22.95
C ILE A 189 5.69 7.21 -24.35
N GLU A 190 6.59 8.17 -24.46
CA GLU A 190 7.14 8.62 -25.75
C GLU A 190 7.90 7.50 -26.47
N LYS A 191 8.72 6.72 -25.76
CA LYS A 191 9.37 5.54 -26.35
C LYS A 191 8.35 4.54 -26.90
N ARG A 192 7.27 4.26 -26.15
CA ARG A 192 6.21 3.33 -26.57
C ARG A 192 5.41 3.88 -27.75
N LYS A 193 5.11 5.18 -27.79
CA LYS A 193 4.44 5.83 -28.94
C LYS A 193 5.27 5.68 -30.21
N LEU A 194 6.58 5.93 -30.14
CA LEU A 194 7.49 5.78 -31.28
C LEU A 194 7.58 4.33 -31.78
N GLU A 195 7.68 3.36 -30.86
CA GLU A 195 7.66 1.92 -31.19
C GLU A 195 6.33 1.53 -31.87
N LEU A 196 5.21 1.98 -31.32
CA LEU A 196 3.87 1.71 -31.87
C LEU A 196 3.73 2.29 -33.27
N GLU A 197 4.19 3.52 -33.49
CA GLU A 197 4.09 4.16 -34.80
C GLU A 197 4.97 3.48 -35.85
N ARG A 198 6.19 3.06 -35.47
CA ARG A 198 7.05 2.25 -36.35
C ARG A 198 6.38 0.92 -36.71
N ASN A 199 5.81 0.21 -35.73
CA ASN A 199 5.11 -1.05 -35.98
C ASN A 199 3.86 -0.86 -36.84
N ARG A 200 3.12 0.23 -36.63
CA ARG A 200 1.96 0.58 -37.45
C ARG A 200 2.36 0.84 -38.91
N LYS A 201 3.43 1.60 -39.15
CA LYS A 201 3.98 1.81 -40.50
C LYS A 201 4.44 0.49 -41.12
N ARG A 202 5.10 -0.38 -40.36
CA ARG A 202 5.48 -1.72 -40.82
C ARG A 202 4.27 -2.57 -41.20
N LEU A 203 3.22 -2.55 -40.37
CA LEU A 203 1.98 -3.27 -40.65
C LEU A 203 1.33 -2.76 -41.94
N GLU A 204 1.25 -1.44 -42.12
CA GLU A 204 0.71 -0.82 -43.33
C GLU A 204 1.50 -1.25 -44.58
N THR A 205 2.84 -1.26 -44.51
CA THR A 205 3.67 -1.76 -45.62
C THR A 205 3.50 -3.24 -45.90
N LEU A 206 3.20 -4.06 -44.89
CA LEU A 206 2.94 -5.49 -45.08
C LEU A 206 1.54 -5.73 -45.66
N GLN A 207 0.55 -4.94 -45.26
CA GLN A 207 -0.82 -5.04 -45.74
C GLN A 207 -0.99 -4.50 -47.17
N SER A 208 -0.18 -3.51 -47.56
CA SER A 208 -0.23 -2.98 -48.93
C SER A 208 0.37 -3.94 -49.96
N VAL A 209 1.21 -4.88 -49.54
CA VAL A 209 1.82 -5.88 -50.41
C VAL A 209 0.90 -7.08 -50.52
N ARG A 210 0.49 -7.41 -51.75
CA ARG A 210 -0.25 -8.64 -52.07
C ARG A 210 0.62 -9.86 -51.73
N PRO A 211 0.12 -10.84 -50.95
CA PRO A 211 0.90 -12.04 -50.65
C PRO A 211 1.21 -12.88 -51.90
N CYS A 212 2.46 -13.33 -52.06
CA CYS A 212 2.91 -14.06 -53.26
C CYS A 212 2.17 -15.37 -53.52
N PHE A 213 1.64 -16.02 -52.48
CA PHE A 213 0.88 -17.27 -52.63
C PHE A 213 -0.52 -17.05 -53.23
N MET A 214 -1.02 -15.81 -53.26
CA MET A 214 -2.35 -15.51 -53.81
C MET A 214 -2.41 -15.84 -55.31
N ASP A 215 -1.32 -15.60 -56.05
CA ASP A 215 -1.26 -15.91 -57.48
C ASP A 215 -1.28 -17.44 -57.73
N GLU A 216 -0.64 -18.22 -56.84
CA GLU A 216 -0.70 -19.68 -56.90
C GLU A 216 -2.08 -20.23 -56.53
N TYR A 217 -2.74 -19.60 -55.55
CA TYR A 217 -4.12 -19.92 -55.17
C TYR A 217 -5.07 -19.68 -56.33
N GLU A 218 -5.05 -18.49 -56.94
CA GLU A 218 -5.92 -18.13 -58.06
C GLU A 218 -5.70 -19.04 -59.26
N LYS A 219 -4.44 -19.37 -59.58
CA LYS A 219 -4.13 -20.33 -60.65
C LYS A 219 -4.70 -21.73 -60.37
N THR A 220 -4.65 -22.16 -59.11
CA THR A 220 -5.19 -23.47 -58.71
C THR A 220 -6.71 -23.46 -58.76
N GLU A 221 -7.35 -22.37 -58.37
CA GLU A 221 -8.80 -22.17 -58.46
C GLU A 221 -9.27 -22.20 -59.92
N GLU A 222 -8.58 -21.49 -60.82
CA GLU A 222 -8.87 -21.52 -62.26
C GLU A 222 -8.74 -22.94 -62.85
N GLU A 223 -7.70 -23.68 -62.46
CA GLU A 223 -7.53 -25.06 -62.92
C GLU A 223 -8.63 -25.97 -62.38
N LEU A 224 -9.01 -25.81 -61.11
CA LEU A 224 -10.12 -26.55 -60.50
C LEU A 224 -11.42 -26.30 -61.26
N GLN A 225 -11.71 -25.04 -61.63
CA GLN A 225 -12.90 -24.69 -62.40
C GLN A 225 -12.89 -25.37 -63.78
N LYS A 226 -11.75 -25.33 -64.50
CA LYS A 226 -11.62 -26.02 -65.80
C LYS A 226 -11.85 -27.52 -65.69
N GLN A 227 -11.28 -28.16 -64.66
CA GLN A 227 -11.48 -29.59 -64.43
C GLN A 227 -12.93 -29.91 -64.10
N TYR A 228 -13.62 -29.04 -63.34
CA TYR A 228 -15.04 -29.20 -63.05
C TYR A 228 -15.91 -29.11 -64.31
N ASP A 229 -15.62 -28.17 -65.21
CA ASP A 229 -16.35 -28.04 -66.48
C ASP A 229 -16.17 -29.30 -67.36
N ILE A 230 -14.93 -29.80 -67.47
CA ILE A 230 -14.64 -31.05 -68.19
C ILE A 230 -15.33 -32.24 -67.54
N TYR A 231 -15.36 -32.30 -66.21
CA TYR A 231 -16.06 -33.34 -65.47
C TYR A 231 -17.55 -33.33 -65.79
N LEU A 232 -18.20 -32.15 -65.80
CA LEU A 232 -19.62 -32.03 -66.12
C LEU A 232 -19.95 -32.52 -67.53
N GLU A 233 -19.14 -32.15 -68.53
CA GLU A 233 -19.32 -32.64 -69.90
C GLU A 233 -19.18 -34.17 -69.98
N LYS A 234 -18.15 -34.73 -69.35
CA LYS A 234 -17.94 -36.19 -69.31
C LYS A 234 -19.06 -36.91 -68.57
N PHE A 235 -19.55 -36.32 -67.49
CA PHE A 235 -20.66 -36.86 -66.72
C PHE A 235 -21.94 -36.90 -67.57
N GLN A 236 -22.27 -35.82 -68.27
CA GLN A 236 -23.40 -35.76 -69.19
C GLN A 236 -23.29 -36.82 -70.31
N ASN A 237 -22.11 -36.92 -70.93
CA ASN A 237 -21.85 -37.92 -71.97
C ASN A 237 -21.99 -39.35 -71.44
N LEU A 238 -21.46 -39.62 -70.25
CA LEU A 238 -21.56 -40.93 -69.61
C LEU A 238 -23.01 -41.29 -69.32
N THR A 239 -23.78 -40.40 -68.69
CA THR A 239 -25.20 -40.64 -68.40
C THR A 239 -25.99 -40.93 -69.68
N TYR A 240 -25.70 -40.20 -70.75
CA TYR A 240 -26.35 -40.43 -72.05
C TYR A 240 -26.01 -41.81 -72.65
N LEU A 241 -24.75 -42.22 -72.59
CA LEU A 241 -24.32 -43.53 -73.09
C LEU A 241 -24.84 -44.68 -72.24
N GLU A 242 -24.86 -44.53 -70.91
CA GLU A 242 -25.47 -45.49 -69.99
C GLU A 242 -26.95 -45.68 -70.31
N GLN A 243 -27.69 -44.58 -70.50
CA GLN A 243 -29.12 -44.64 -70.89
C GLN A 243 -29.33 -45.36 -72.23
N GLN A 244 -28.51 -45.09 -73.25
CA GLN A 244 -28.61 -45.79 -74.53
C GLN A 244 -28.30 -47.28 -74.43
N LEU A 245 -27.34 -47.65 -73.58
CA LEU A 245 -27.00 -49.05 -73.35
C LEU A 245 -28.14 -49.80 -72.67
N GLU A 246 -28.75 -49.17 -71.65
CA GLU A 246 -29.95 -49.70 -70.99
C GLU A 246 -31.11 -49.88 -71.96
N GLU A 247 -31.34 -48.91 -72.84
CA GLU A 247 -32.35 -48.97 -73.90
C GLU A 247 -32.10 -50.13 -74.87
N HIS A 248 -30.86 -50.32 -75.32
CA HIS A 248 -30.48 -51.40 -76.21
C HIS A 248 -30.72 -52.77 -75.58
N HIS A 249 -30.26 -52.97 -74.34
CA HIS A 249 -30.50 -54.21 -73.61
C HIS A 249 -32.01 -54.47 -73.40
N ARG A 250 -32.81 -53.43 -73.15
CA ARG A 250 -34.26 -53.56 -73.04
C ARG A 250 -34.89 -54.03 -74.36
N MET A 251 -34.51 -53.40 -75.48
CA MET A 251 -35.01 -53.79 -76.81
C MET A 251 -34.58 -55.21 -77.22
N GLU A 252 -33.34 -55.62 -76.90
CA GLU A 252 -32.89 -56.99 -77.14
C GLU A 252 -33.68 -58.01 -76.31
N GLN A 253 -33.94 -57.69 -75.04
CA GLN A 253 -34.73 -58.52 -74.14
C GLN A 253 -36.18 -58.67 -74.65
N GLU A 254 -36.83 -57.57 -75.05
CA GLU A 254 -38.18 -57.59 -75.64
C GLU A 254 -38.22 -58.48 -76.90
N ARG A 255 -37.24 -58.35 -77.80
CA ARG A 255 -37.14 -59.21 -79.00
C ARG A 255 -36.94 -60.68 -78.66
N PHE A 256 -36.11 -60.96 -77.66
CA PHE A 256 -35.89 -62.33 -77.20
C PHE A 256 -37.18 -62.94 -76.61
N GLU A 257 -37.93 -62.16 -75.82
CA GLU A 257 -39.23 -62.56 -75.29
C GLU A 257 -40.27 -62.76 -76.39
N GLU A 258 -40.34 -61.88 -77.39
CA GLU A 258 -41.19 -62.05 -78.57
C GLU A 258 -40.84 -63.32 -79.37
N ALA A 259 -39.55 -63.58 -79.59
CA ALA A 259 -39.08 -64.79 -80.26
C ALA A 259 -39.41 -66.06 -79.45
N LYS A 260 -39.25 -66.02 -78.12
CA LYS A 260 -39.65 -67.10 -77.21
C LYS A 260 -41.16 -67.35 -77.28
N ASN A 261 -41.97 -66.29 -77.25
CA ASN A 261 -43.43 -66.37 -77.33
C ASN A 261 -43.90 -66.97 -78.66
N THR A 262 -43.31 -66.55 -79.78
CA THR A 262 -43.64 -67.10 -81.11
C THR A 262 -43.24 -68.56 -81.25
N LEU A 263 -42.07 -68.96 -80.76
CA LEU A 263 -41.64 -70.37 -80.76
C LEU A 263 -42.58 -71.24 -79.92
N CYS A 264 -42.99 -70.78 -78.74
CA CYS A 264 -43.97 -71.46 -77.89
C CYS A 264 -45.32 -71.65 -78.61
N LEU A 265 -45.81 -70.64 -79.32
CA LEU A 265 -47.03 -70.76 -80.13
C LEU A 265 -46.90 -71.80 -81.25
N ILE A 266 -45.76 -71.84 -81.95
CA ILE A 266 -45.50 -72.84 -83.00
C ILE A 266 -45.43 -74.24 -82.40
N GLN A 267 -44.72 -74.41 -81.28
CA GLN A 267 -44.61 -75.69 -80.58
C GLN A 267 -45.97 -76.19 -80.10
N ASN A 268 -46.80 -75.33 -79.55
CA ASN A 268 -48.15 -75.69 -79.11
C ASN A 268 -49.06 -76.07 -80.27
N LYS A 269 -48.97 -75.37 -81.42
CA LYS A 269 -49.71 -75.74 -82.63
C LYS A 269 -49.27 -77.09 -83.18
N LEU A 270 -47.96 -77.36 -83.24
CA LEU A 270 -47.44 -78.67 -83.67
C LEU A 270 -47.92 -79.78 -82.75
N LYS A 271 -47.87 -79.59 -81.42
CA LYS A 271 -48.43 -80.54 -80.45
C LYS A 271 -49.93 -80.77 -80.66
N GLU A 272 -50.69 -79.72 -80.96
CA GLU A 272 -52.13 -79.84 -81.25
C GLU A 272 -52.39 -80.59 -82.57
N GLU A 273 -51.60 -80.33 -83.62
CA GLU A 273 -51.67 -81.03 -84.91
C GLU A 273 -51.26 -82.51 -84.80
N GLU A 274 -50.20 -82.84 -84.06
CA GLU A 274 -49.83 -84.23 -83.72
C GLU A 274 -50.97 -84.95 -83.00
N LYS A 275 -51.59 -84.30 -82.01
CA LYS A 275 -52.76 -84.83 -81.30
C LYS A 275 -53.98 -85.02 -82.21
N ARG A 276 -54.15 -84.18 -83.24
CA ARG A 276 -55.22 -84.32 -84.26
C ARG A 276 -54.93 -85.43 -85.27
N LEU A 277 -53.67 -85.59 -85.69
CA LEU A 277 -53.24 -86.64 -86.62
C LEU A 277 -53.34 -88.03 -86.00
N LEU A 278 -52.99 -88.17 -84.70
CA LEU A 278 -53.25 -89.39 -83.94
C LEU A 278 -54.74 -89.74 -83.82
N LYS A 279 -55.65 -88.78 -84.07
CA LYS A 279 -57.11 -88.96 -83.94
C LYS A 279 -57.83 -89.31 -85.26
N SER A 280 -57.15 -89.32 -86.41
CA SER A 280 -57.77 -89.54 -87.74
C SER A 280 -57.38 -90.86 -88.44
N GLY A 281 -56.80 -91.83 -87.73
CA GLY A 281 -56.53 -93.17 -88.26
C GLY A 281 -56.91 -94.26 -87.26
N SER A 282 -58.17 -94.67 -87.29
CA SER A 282 -58.82 -95.87 -86.72
C SER A 282 -58.47 -96.33 -85.30
N ASN A 283 -59.55 -96.56 -84.52
CA ASN A 283 -59.58 -97.23 -83.23
C ASN A 283 -58.79 -98.56 -83.23
N ASP A 284 -57.95 -98.77 -82.23
CA ASP A 284 -58.17 -99.75 -81.17
C ASP A 284 -57.14 -99.55 -80.05
N ASP A 285 -57.63 -99.77 -78.82
CA ASP A 285 -56.95 -99.85 -77.52
C ASP A 285 -55.41 -99.87 -77.53
N LEU A 286 -54.82 -98.86 -76.87
CA LEU A 286 -53.90 -99.09 -75.75
C LEU A 286 -53.86 -97.85 -74.86
N ASP A 287 -54.38 -98.06 -73.66
CA ASP A 287 -54.28 -97.23 -72.47
C ASP A 287 -52.80 -97.09 -72.06
N ILE A 288 -52.25 -95.89 -72.17
CA ILE A 288 -50.98 -95.52 -71.53
C ILE A 288 -51.17 -94.11 -70.96
N ASP A 289 -51.64 -94.07 -69.70
CA ASP A 289 -51.34 -92.99 -68.77
C ASP A 289 -49.81 -92.89 -68.61
N ILE A 290 -49.17 -92.09 -69.46
CA ILE A 290 -47.84 -91.54 -69.14
C ILE A 290 -48.09 -90.19 -68.48
N GLN A 291 -47.71 -90.16 -67.22
CA GLN A 291 -47.67 -89.02 -66.33
C GLN A 291 -47.23 -87.74 -67.05
N GLU A 292 -48.01 -86.69 -66.84
CA GLU A 292 -47.57 -85.31 -66.94
C GLU A 292 -46.43 -85.10 -65.93
N ASP A 293 -45.20 -85.41 -66.34
CA ASP A 293 -44.03 -84.76 -65.74
C ASP A 293 -43.87 -83.42 -66.45
N ASP A 294 -44.52 -82.43 -65.85
CA ASP A 294 -44.26 -81.01 -65.98
C ASP A 294 -42.85 -80.74 -65.41
N GLU A 295 -41.81 -81.30 -66.03
CA GLU A 295 -40.43 -80.94 -65.74
C GLU A 295 -40.13 -79.64 -66.48
N SER A 296 -40.66 -78.56 -65.90
CA SER A 296 -40.11 -77.23 -65.99
C SER A 296 -38.70 -77.25 -65.41
N ASP A 297 -37.74 -77.82 -66.13
CA ASP A 297 -36.31 -77.61 -65.89
C ASP A 297 -35.68 -76.95 -67.13
N SER A 298 -35.82 -75.63 -67.16
CA SER A 298 -34.69 -74.83 -67.58
C SER A 298 -34.54 -73.76 -66.53
N ASP A 299 -33.81 -74.12 -65.46
CA ASP A 299 -33.04 -73.13 -64.73
C ASP A 299 -32.39 -72.21 -65.77
N LEU A 300 -32.89 -70.97 -65.78
CA LEU A 300 -32.20 -69.83 -66.31
C LEU A 300 -30.87 -69.77 -65.56
N GLU A 301 -29.82 -70.40 -66.10
CA GLU A 301 -28.48 -69.89 -65.98
C GLU A 301 -28.47 -68.54 -66.70
N GLU A 302 -29.05 -67.53 -66.04
CA GLU A 302 -28.66 -66.15 -66.15
C GLU A 302 -27.19 -66.13 -65.75
N ARG A 303 -26.34 -66.43 -66.75
CA ARG A 303 -24.95 -65.98 -66.74
C ARG A 303 -25.04 -64.49 -66.49
N ARG A 304 -24.86 -64.11 -65.23
CA ARG A 304 -24.54 -62.74 -64.85
C ARG A 304 -23.33 -62.34 -65.67
N LEU A 305 -23.58 -61.63 -66.75
CA LEU A 305 -22.57 -60.83 -67.41
C LEU A 305 -21.97 -59.94 -66.32
N PRO A 306 -20.64 -59.97 -66.11
CA PRO A 306 -20.05 -59.16 -65.06
C PRO A 306 -20.35 -57.70 -65.36
N LYS A 307 -21.04 -57.04 -64.43
CA LYS A 307 -21.23 -55.58 -64.41
C LYS A 307 -19.89 -54.90 -64.72
N PRO A 308 -19.82 -53.91 -65.62
CA PRO A 308 -18.62 -53.12 -65.76
C PRO A 308 -18.39 -52.43 -64.43
N ARG A 309 -17.25 -52.71 -63.81
CA ARG A 309 -16.80 -51.95 -62.63
C ARG A 309 -16.69 -50.50 -63.06
N THR A 310 -17.50 -49.65 -62.44
CA THR A 310 -17.41 -48.20 -62.57
C THR A 310 -15.98 -47.78 -62.22
N ALA A 311 -15.21 -47.35 -63.23
CA ALA A 311 -13.80 -46.94 -63.10
C ALA A 311 -13.63 -45.61 -62.35
N MET A 312 -14.53 -45.28 -61.42
CA MET A 312 -14.52 -44.06 -60.63
C MET A 312 -13.93 -44.28 -59.22
N GLU A 313 -13.81 -45.53 -58.77
CA GLU A 313 -13.28 -45.85 -57.43
C GLU A 313 -11.75 -45.83 -57.32
N VAL A 314 -11.01 -45.74 -58.44
CA VAL A 314 -9.54 -45.87 -58.45
C VAL A 314 -8.80 -44.52 -58.45
N LEU A 315 -9.48 -43.36 -58.57
CA LEU A 315 -8.79 -42.06 -58.68
C LEU A 315 -8.79 -41.18 -57.42
N MET A 316 -9.26 -41.66 -56.28
CA MET A 316 -9.27 -40.91 -55.01
C MET A 316 -8.17 -41.34 -54.01
N GLN A 317 -7.05 -41.88 -54.49
CA GLN A 317 -5.82 -41.97 -53.68
C GLN A 317 -4.87 -40.83 -54.04
N GLY A 318 -5.16 -39.66 -53.46
CA GLY A 318 -4.26 -38.52 -53.47
C GLY A 318 -2.90 -38.88 -52.88
N ARG A 319 -1.83 -38.45 -53.55
CA ARG A 319 -0.45 -38.51 -53.04
C ARG A 319 -0.37 -37.84 -51.67
N PRO A 320 0.28 -38.43 -50.65
CA PRO A 320 0.47 -37.77 -49.38
C PRO A 320 1.48 -36.62 -49.58
N GLY A 321 0.97 -35.39 -49.53
CA GLY A 321 1.77 -34.18 -49.50
C GLY A 321 2.73 -34.20 -48.31
N LYS A 322 3.97 -33.83 -48.58
CA LYS A 322 5.08 -33.71 -47.63
C LYS A 322 4.69 -32.67 -46.56
N ARG A 323 4.42 -33.12 -45.33
CA ARG A 323 4.21 -32.23 -44.17
C ARG A 323 5.47 -31.41 -43.94
N ILE A 324 5.38 -30.11 -44.20
CA ILE A 324 6.37 -29.13 -43.76
C ILE A 324 6.02 -28.79 -42.31
N VAL A 325 6.76 -29.40 -41.38
CA VAL A 325 6.74 -29.04 -39.96
C VAL A 325 7.67 -27.84 -39.79
N GLY A 326 7.09 -26.66 -39.59
CA GLY A 326 7.84 -25.47 -39.18
C GLY A 326 8.25 -25.60 -37.72
N THR A 327 9.56 -25.67 -37.48
CA THR A 327 10.14 -25.56 -36.14
C THR A 327 10.09 -24.09 -35.72
N MET A 328 9.17 -23.71 -34.83
CA MET A 328 9.27 -22.44 -34.11
C MET A 328 10.00 -22.70 -32.79
N GLN A 329 11.33 -22.65 -32.86
CA GLN A 329 12.20 -22.57 -31.68
C GLN A 329 13.02 -21.28 -31.79
N GLY A 330 12.89 -20.44 -30.76
CA GLY A 330 13.61 -19.18 -30.56
C GLY A 330 12.73 -18.30 -29.69
N GLY A 331 12.91 -18.16 -28.38
CA GLY A 331 14.08 -18.33 -27.53
C GLY A 331 14.14 -17.10 -26.63
N ASP A 332 14.02 -17.34 -25.32
CA ASP A 332 14.26 -16.49 -24.14
C ASP A 332 13.64 -15.07 -24.08
N SER A 333 13.33 -14.48 -22.94
CA SER A 333 13.08 -14.83 -21.53
C SER A 333 12.87 -13.44 -20.92
N ASP A 334 11.85 -13.27 -20.09
CA ASP A 334 11.98 -12.48 -18.86
C ASP A 334 10.73 -12.66 -18.00
N ASP A 335 10.99 -13.19 -16.82
CA ASP A 335 10.06 -13.54 -15.77
C ASP A 335 9.21 -12.34 -15.33
N ASN A 336 7.89 -12.53 -15.28
CA ASN A 336 7.11 -11.88 -14.24
C ASN A 336 5.97 -12.80 -13.78
N VAL A 337 6.23 -13.46 -12.67
CA VAL A 337 5.29 -14.32 -11.96
C VAL A 337 4.20 -13.44 -11.35
N SER A 338 2.95 -13.62 -11.75
CA SER A 338 1.77 -13.16 -11.00
C SER A 338 0.79 -14.32 -10.87
N PRO A 339 0.33 -14.65 -9.64
CA PRO A 339 -0.42 -15.87 -9.41
C PRO A 339 -1.84 -15.79 -9.96
N LEU A 340 -2.22 -16.86 -10.65
CA LEU A 340 -3.57 -17.16 -11.12
C LEU A 340 -4.57 -17.13 -9.94
N LEU A 341 -5.58 -16.27 -10.02
CA LEU A 341 -6.81 -16.44 -9.24
C LEU A 341 -7.82 -17.25 -10.06
N PRO A 342 -8.50 -18.26 -9.47
CA PRO A 342 -9.37 -19.15 -10.22
C PRO A 342 -10.66 -18.46 -10.71
N SER A 343 -10.99 -18.79 -11.96
CA SER A 343 -12.25 -18.49 -12.63
C SER A 343 -13.46 -18.99 -11.84
N ALA A 344 -14.15 -18.07 -11.17
CA ALA A 344 -15.56 -18.21 -10.83
C ALA A 344 -16.19 -16.82 -10.75
N VAL A 345 -17.03 -16.50 -11.74
CA VAL A 345 -18.39 -15.95 -11.64
C VAL A 345 -18.73 -15.32 -12.99
N LEU A 346 -19.51 -16.08 -13.76
CA LEU A 346 -20.28 -15.59 -14.89
C LEU A 346 -21.29 -14.52 -14.44
N CYS A 347 -21.56 -13.59 -15.36
CA CYS A 347 -22.84 -12.90 -15.58
C CYS A 347 -23.40 -12.04 -14.44
N ALA A 348 -23.23 -10.71 -14.55
CA ALA A 348 -24.35 -9.77 -14.50
C ALA A 348 -23.89 -8.33 -14.87
N LEU A 349 -24.80 -7.60 -15.54
CA LEU A 349 -24.78 -6.16 -15.82
C LEU A 349 -23.87 -5.75 -16.98
N GLY A 350 -24.36 -5.23 -18.10
CA GLY A 350 -25.58 -4.45 -18.29
C GLY A 350 -25.17 -3.22 -19.10
N LEU A 351 -25.61 -3.19 -20.35
CA LEU A 351 -25.46 -2.07 -21.29
C LEU A 351 -25.86 -0.75 -20.63
N ALA A 352 -24.93 0.21 -20.57
CA ALA A 352 -25.25 1.61 -20.39
C ALA A 352 -24.47 2.42 -21.44
N VAL A 353 -25.10 2.54 -22.60
CA VAL A 353 -24.83 3.62 -23.56
C VAL A 353 -25.33 4.89 -22.89
N ILE A 354 -24.43 5.82 -22.60
CA ILE A 354 -24.77 7.19 -22.19
C ILE A 354 -24.56 8.07 -23.41
N ASP A 355 -25.68 8.43 -24.03
CA ASP A 355 -25.80 9.62 -24.87
C ASP A 355 -25.55 10.86 -24.02
N GLY A 356 -24.77 11.79 -24.56
CA GLY A 356 -24.49 13.08 -23.96
C GLY A 356 -24.22 14.13 -25.04
N SER A 357 -25.28 14.50 -25.76
CA SER A 357 -25.38 15.79 -26.45
C SER A 357 -26.03 16.79 -25.52
N GLY A 358 -25.38 17.93 -25.29
CA GLY A 358 -25.84 19.04 -24.45
C GLY A 358 -24.70 19.97 -24.10
#